data_AF-A0A5N0UZM4-F1
#
_entry.id   AF-A0A5N0UZM4-F1
#
_cell.length_a   1.000
_cell.length_b   1.000
_cell.length_c   1.000
_cell.angle_alpha   90.00
_cell.angle_beta   90.00
_cell.angle_gamma   90.00
#
_symmetry.space_group_name_H-M   'P 1'
#
loop_
_entity.id
_entity.type
_entity.pdbx_description
1 polymer ?
#
loop_
_entity_poly.entity_id
_entity_poly.type
_entity_poly.pdbx_seq_one_letter_code
_entity_poly.pdbx_strand_id
1 'polypeptide(L)'
;MKETLMSYKGEHVYSPKQYAETVELWRELLECDRVSLAEDRTGYLYPIRVQDLTDDVIHALVLSDGQETDDDYAITVTLVDYSDYGGTERDAANVRYLIGTPGVQTSTNGRHGYGSAWVQLGELPTNGDDVGTGIEWLTNLIQIAQSIDAGEVDESTLGEYETELQVEAWDAWLESDTRSELADWFGCDDLDDFGYSHEEIRDLYYSYEGNEWTCDSATSATNQNHDDAVEHVAETILAAWCKPYVDPNQTTLSIAV
;
A
#
# COMPACT_ATOMS: atom_id res chain seq x y z
N MET A 1 47.16 10.02 -27.17
CA MET A 1 45.81 10.57 -27.12
C MET A 1 45.27 10.27 -25.73
N LYS A 2 45.03 11.29 -24.93
CA LYS A 2 44.32 11.13 -23.67
C LYS A 2 42.84 11.09 -24.04
N GLU A 3 42.19 9.96 -23.81
CA GLU A 3 40.73 9.90 -23.76
C GLU A 3 40.30 10.85 -22.65
N THR A 4 39.67 11.94 -23.05
CA THR A 4 38.97 12.83 -22.14
C THR A 4 37.71 12.09 -21.73
N LEU A 5 37.76 11.43 -20.58
CA LEU A 5 36.56 11.01 -19.87
C LEU A 5 35.74 12.28 -19.60
N MET A 6 34.67 12.47 -20.38
CA MET A 6 33.58 13.33 -19.95
C MET A 6 32.98 12.63 -18.74
N SER A 7 33.27 13.17 -17.56
CA SER A 7 32.59 12.77 -16.33
C SER A 7 31.41 13.70 -16.18
N TYR A 8 30.21 13.19 -16.43
CA TYR A 8 29.03 13.79 -15.82
C TYR A 8 28.96 13.28 -14.37
N LYS A 9 28.52 14.16 -13.49
CA LYS A 9 28.62 13.96 -12.04
C LYS A 9 27.52 12.97 -11.63
N GLY A 10 27.87 11.72 -11.38
CA GLY A 10 26.92 10.66 -11.00
C GLY A 10 27.03 9.38 -11.84
N GLU A 11 27.73 9.41 -12.99
CA GLU A 11 27.85 8.23 -13.85
C GLU A 11 28.66 7.10 -13.22
N HIS A 12 28.06 5.92 -13.11
CA HIS A 12 28.75 4.71 -12.71
C HIS A 12 29.80 4.30 -13.76
N VAL A 13 31.02 4.02 -13.31
CA VAL A 13 32.07 3.49 -14.19
C VAL A 13 31.96 1.98 -14.25
N TYR A 14 31.25 1.49 -15.27
CA TYR A 14 31.10 0.06 -15.52
C TYR A 14 32.36 -0.55 -16.15
N SER A 15 32.72 -1.76 -15.73
CA SER A 15 33.49 -2.64 -16.62
C SER A 15 32.60 -3.16 -17.77
N PRO A 16 33.15 -3.58 -18.92
CA PRO A 16 32.35 -4.11 -20.02
C PRO A 16 31.43 -5.27 -19.62
N LYS A 17 31.86 -6.10 -18.64
CA LYS A 17 31.05 -7.19 -18.12
C LYS A 17 29.87 -6.68 -17.29
N GLN A 18 30.13 -5.76 -16.35
CA GLN A 18 29.09 -5.19 -15.50
C GLN A 18 28.04 -4.44 -16.33
N TYR A 19 28.47 -3.67 -17.32
CA TYR A 19 27.56 -2.98 -18.23
C TYR A 19 26.61 -3.95 -18.95
N ALA A 20 27.16 -5.01 -19.56
CA ALA A 20 26.35 -6.00 -20.24
C ALA A 20 25.36 -6.69 -19.29
N GLU A 21 25.80 -7.03 -18.07
CA GLU A 21 24.97 -7.62 -17.03
C GLU A 21 23.83 -6.69 -16.60
N THR A 22 24.12 -5.40 -16.36
CA THR A 22 23.11 -4.40 -16.00
C THR A 22 22.06 -4.21 -17.11
N VAL A 23 22.47 -4.18 -18.38
CA VAL A 23 21.53 -4.08 -19.52
C VAL A 23 20.60 -5.29 -19.57
N GLU A 24 21.12 -6.51 -19.38
CA GLU A 24 20.28 -7.72 -19.38
C GLU A 24 19.30 -7.73 -18.20
N LEU A 25 19.72 -7.30 -17.02
CA LEU A 25 18.83 -7.19 -15.85
C LEU A 25 17.70 -6.18 -16.09
N TRP A 26 17.99 -5.04 -16.71
CA TRP A 26 16.95 -4.10 -17.09
C TRP A 26 15.97 -4.71 -18.10
N ARG A 27 16.45 -5.46 -19.09
CA ARG A 27 15.57 -6.20 -20.01
C ARG A 27 14.68 -7.18 -19.26
N GLU A 28 15.24 -7.96 -18.34
CA GLU A 28 14.49 -8.92 -17.54
C GLU A 28 13.40 -8.25 -16.68
N LEU A 29 13.69 -7.08 -16.09
CA LEU A 29 12.68 -6.30 -15.37
C LEU A 29 11.54 -5.84 -16.29
N LEU A 30 11.88 -5.39 -17.50
CA LEU A 30 10.91 -4.91 -18.50
C LEU A 30 10.07 -6.04 -19.11
N GLU A 31 10.45 -7.30 -18.91
CA GLU A 31 9.68 -8.48 -19.33
C GLU A 31 8.56 -8.87 -18.35
N CYS A 32 8.51 -8.26 -17.15
CA CYS A 32 7.43 -8.51 -16.19
C CYS A 32 6.11 -7.91 -16.68
N ASP A 33 5.03 -8.70 -16.76
CA ASP A 33 3.76 -8.29 -17.40
C ASP A 33 3.08 -7.12 -16.67
N ARG A 34 3.26 -7.03 -15.34
CA ARG A 34 2.70 -5.97 -14.51
C ARG A 34 3.45 -4.64 -14.55
N VAL A 35 4.65 -4.59 -15.12
CA VAL A 35 5.43 -3.36 -15.21
C VAL A 35 4.83 -2.43 -16.27
N SER A 36 4.71 -1.14 -15.94
CA SER A 36 4.30 -0.12 -16.89
C SER A 36 5.35 0.98 -17.04
N LEU A 37 5.34 1.65 -18.19
CA LEU A 37 6.38 2.59 -18.57
C LEU A 37 5.81 3.95 -18.94
N ALA A 38 6.52 5.00 -18.57
CA ALA A 38 6.25 6.34 -19.03
C ALA A 38 7.53 7.15 -19.25
N GLU A 39 7.58 7.92 -20.32
CA GLU A 39 8.63 8.92 -20.55
C GLU A 39 8.29 10.22 -19.81
N ASP A 40 9.26 10.79 -19.09
CA ASP A 40 9.15 12.14 -18.56
C ASP A 40 9.50 13.16 -19.64
N ARG A 41 8.46 13.71 -20.28
CA ARG A 41 8.61 14.78 -21.26
C ARG A 41 8.18 16.09 -20.63
N THR A 42 9.14 16.97 -20.36
CA THR A 42 8.88 18.33 -19.85
C THR A 42 8.10 18.35 -18.53
N GLY A 43 8.28 17.36 -17.67
CA GLY A 43 7.60 17.23 -16.38
C GLY A 43 6.22 16.57 -16.47
N TYR A 44 5.91 15.90 -17.58
CA TYR A 44 4.68 15.13 -17.79
C TYR A 44 5.04 13.71 -18.19
N LEU A 45 4.39 12.74 -17.56
CA LEU A 45 4.54 11.32 -17.87
C LEU A 45 3.70 10.92 -19.08
N TYR A 46 4.36 10.43 -20.13
CA TYR A 46 3.71 9.91 -21.34
C TYR A 46 3.85 8.38 -21.38
N PRO A 47 2.74 7.63 -21.25
CA PRO A 47 2.79 6.18 -21.30
C PRO A 47 3.40 5.66 -22.61
N ILE A 48 4.32 4.72 -22.50
CA ILE A 48 4.94 4.02 -23.63
C ILE A 48 4.83 2.52 -23.43
N ARG A 49 5.03 1.75 -24.50
CA ARG A 49 5.06 0.29 -24.42
C ARG A 49 6.49 -0.22 -24.44
N VAL A 50 6.73 -1.34 -23.78
CA VAL A 50 8.03 -2.04 -23.83
C VAL A 50 8.43 -2.33 -25.27
N GLN A 51 7.49 -2.63 -26.17
CA GLN A 51 7.80 -2.91 -27.58
C GLN A 51 8.27 -1.69 -28.37
N ASP A 52 8.04 -0.48 -27.86
CA ASP A 52 8.47 0.77 -28.47
C ASP A 52 9.88 1.19 -27.99
N LEU A 53 10.41 0.53 -26.96
CA LEU A 53 11.78 0.71 -26.46
C LEU A 53 12.78 -0.03 -27.36
N THR A 54 13.72 0.73 -27.94
CA THR A 54 14.81 0.13 -28.70
C THR A 54 15.99 -0.19 -27.79
N ASP A 55 16.84 -1.14 -28.21
CA ASP A 55 18.07 -1.46 -27.50
C ASP A 55 18.97 -0.24 -27.30
N ASP A 56 19.03 0.66 -28.29
CA ASP A 56 19.83 1.88 -28.23
C ASP A 56 19.39 2.79 -27.08
N VAL A 57 18.07 2.88 -26.80
CA VAL A 57 17.51 3.67 -25.69
C VAL A 57 17.91 3.06 -24.34
N ILE A 58 17.78 1.73 -24.19
CA ILE A 58 18.17 1.05 -22.94
C ILE A 58 19.68 1.27 -22.68
N HIS A 59 20.50 1.11 -23.72
CA HIS A 59 21.93 1.35 -23.64
C HIS A 59 22.27 2.80 -23.27
N ALA A 60 21.60 3.77 -23.89
CA ALA A 60 21.79 5.19 -23.60
C ALA A 60 21.44 5.51 -22.14
N LEU A 61 20.30 5.03 -21.65
CA LEU A 61 19.84 5.27 -20.29
C LEU A 61 20.70 4.55 -19.23
N VAL A 62 21.19 3.34 -19.48
CA VAL A 62 22.15 2.69 -18.55
C VAL A 62 23.47 3.46 -18.46
N LEU A 63 23.95 4.02 -19.58
CA LEU A 63 25.17 4.83 -19.60
C LEU A 63 25.00 6.17 -18.90
N SER A 64 23.80 6.77 -18.97
CA SER A 64 23.48 8.05 -18.33
C SER A 64 22.99 7.91 -16.89
N ASP A 65 23.00 6.70 -16.32
CA ASP A 65 22.43 6.41 -14.99
C ASP A 65 20.95 6.87 -14.89
N GLY A 66 20.21 6.55 -15.94
CA GLY A 66 18.80 6.86 -16.13
C GLY A 66 18.48 8.31 -16.49
N GLN A 67 19.47 9.21 -16.51
CA GLN A 67 19.24 10.62 -16.85
C GLN A 67 18.79 10.79 -18.31
N GLU A 68 17.96 11.80 -18.57
CA GLU A 68 17.62 12.26 -19.93
C GLU A 68 18.91 12.53 -20.72
N THR A 69 18.93 12.08 -21.97
CA THR A 69 20.03 12.29 -22.92
C THR A 69 19.60 13.30 -23.99
N ASP A 70 20.50 13.65 -24.91
CA ASP A 70 20.17 14.56 -26.02
C ASP A 70 19.08 13.98 -26.95
N ASP A 71 18.97 12.65 -27.03
CA ASP A 71 18.10 11.93 -27.95
C ASP A 71 16.92 11.22 -27.25
N ASP A 72 17.03 10.92 -25.95
CA ASP A 72 16.10 10.07 -25.20
C ASP A 72 15.68 10.69 -23.86
N TYR A 73 14.37 10.66 -23.57
CA TYR A 73 13.82 11.09 -22.29
C TYR A 73 14.12 10.09 -21.16
N ALA A 74 14.13 10.58 -19.92
CA ALA A 74 14.12 9.69 -18.76
C ALA A 74 12.84 8.84 -18.76
N ILE A 75 12.96 7.56 -18.39
CA ILE A 75 11.85 6.61 -18.41
C ILE A 75 11.60 6.11 -16.98
N THR A 76 10.37 6.30 -16.53
CA THR A 76 9.85 5.70 -15.30
C THR A 76 9.36 4.28 -15.58
N VAL A 77 9.80 3.35 -14.75
CA VAL A 77 9.36 1.95 -14.71
C VAL A 77 8.53 1.77 -13.45
N THR A 78 7.21 1.76 -13.60
CA THR A 78 6.28 1.52 -12.49
C THR A 78 6.16 0.03 -12.26
N LEU A 79 6.53 -0.42 -11.06
CA LEU A 79 6.51 -1.82 -10.64
C LEU A 79 5.10 -2.26 -10.24
N VAL A 80 4.40 -1.37 -9.55
CA VAL A 80 3.02 -1.54 -9.11
C VAL A 80 2.42 -0.17 -8.81
N ASP A 81 1.16 0.00 -9.17
CA ASP A 81 0.35 1.15 -8.83
C ASP A 81 -1.08 0.74 -8.44
N TYR A 82 -1.77 1.66 -7.78
CA TYR A 82 -3.18 1.53 -7.46
C TYR A 82 -3.83 2.91 -7.41
N SER A 83 -5.16 2.93 -7.47
CA SER A 83 -5.99 4.10 -7.24
C SER A 83 -7.33 3.72 -6.62
N ASP A 84 -8.09 4.72 -6.17
CA ASP A 84 -9.49 4.49 -5.74
C ASP A 84 -10.37 3.82 -6.81
N TYR A 85 -9.99 3.92 -8.08
CA TYR A 85 -10.77 3.44 -9.22
C TYR A 85 -10.13 2.26 -9.95
N GLY A 86 -9.00 1.74 -9.47
CA GLY A 86 -8.27 0.68 -10.15
C GLY A 86 -7.15 0.09 -9.32
N GLY A 87 -6.88 -1.20 -9.52
CA GLY A 87 -6.01 -1.99 -8.65
C GLY A 87 -6.79 -2.72 -7.57
N THR A 88 -6.05 -3.47 -6.77
CA THR A 88 -6.56 -4.32 -5.67
C THR A 88 -5.88 -3.97 -4.35
N GLU A 89 -6.41 -4.47 -3.25
CA GLU A 89 -5.80 -4.38 -1.92
C GLU A 89 -4.37 -4.94 -1.91
N ARG A 90 -4.10 -5.96 -2.74
CA ARG A 90 -2.76 -6.52 -2.95
C ARG A 90 -1.81 -5.52 -3.60
N ASP A 91 -2.29 -4.71 -4.53
CA ASP A 91 -1.46 -3.73 -5.23
C ASP A 91 -1.04 -2.61 -4.27
N ALA A 92 -1.96 -2.16 -3.43
CA ALA A 92 -1.66 -1.21 -2.38
C ALA A 92 -0.74 -1.79 -1.29
N ALA A 93 -0.95 -3.05 -0.89
CA ALA A 93 -0.03 -3.77 0.00
C ALA A 93 1.37 -3.91 -0.62
N ASN A 94 1.48 -4.19 -1.92
CA ASN A 94 2.76 -4.28 -2.63
C ASN A 94 3.48 -2.92 -2.71
N VAL A 95 2.75 -1.82 -2.96
CA VAL A 95 3.34 -0.46 -2.88
C VAL A 95 3.91 -0.20 -1.47
N ARG A 96 3.21 -0.64 -0.41
CA ARG A 96 3.68 -0.52 0.97
C ARG A 96 4.90 -1.37 1.26
N TYR A 97 4.91 -2.62 0.81
CA TYR A 97 6.05 -3.53 0.94
C TYR A 97 7.33 -2.93 0.32
N LEU A 98 7.17 -2.21 -0.79
CA LEU A 98 8.27 -1.57 -1.50
C LEU A 98 8.80 -0.29 -0.83
N ILE A 99 8.14 0.24 0.21
CA ILE A 99 8.62 1.42 0.93
C ILE A 99 9.99 1.13 1.57
N GLY A 100 10.99 1.93 1.21
CA GLY A 100 12.36 1.78 1.71
C GLY A 100 13.18 0.69 1.00
N THR A 101 12.62 0.05 -0.03
CA THR A 101 13.40 -0.82 -0.91
C THR A 101 14.42 0.02 -1.68
N PRO A 102 15.72 -0.35 -1.70
CA PRO A 102 16.75 0.46 -2.33
C PRO A 102 16.47 0.78 -3.81
N GLY A 103 16.55 2.07 -4.14
CA GLY A 103 16.28 2.63 -5.47
C GLY A 103 14.83 2.64 -5.92
N VAL A 104 13.90 2.12 -5.10
CA VAL A 104 12.47 2.25 -5.36
C VAL A 104 11.96 3.56 -4.78
N GLN A 105 11.40 4.39 -5.66
CA GLN A 105 10.65 5.58 -5.29
C GLN A 105 9.20 5.18 -5.06
N THR A 106 8.60 5.74 -4.02
CA THR A 106 7.18 5.53 -3.71
C THR A 106 6.48 6.88 -3.62
N SER A 107 5.27 6.95 -4.18
CA SER A 107 4.38 8.09 -4.03
C SER A 107 3.03 7.59 -3.55
N THR A 108 2.51 8.19 -2.49
CA THR A 108 1.16 7.91 -1.99
C THR A 108 0.47 9.25 -1.71
N ASN A 109 -0.80 9.36 -2.07
CA ASN A 109 -1.62 10.54 -1.75
C ASN A 109 -2.29 10.44 -0.36
N GLY A 110 -1.71 9.65 0.55
CA GLY A 110 -2.30 9.33 1.84
C GLY A 110 -3.26 8.13 1.76
N ARG A 111 -4.33 8.17 2.57
CA ARG A 111 -5.31 7.06 2.74
C ARG A 111 -6.14 6.76 1.49
N HIS A 112 -6.46 7.80 0.72
CA HIS A 112 -7.23 7.70 -0.53
C HIS A 112 -6.43 8.26 -1.68
N GLY A 113 -6.76 7.82 -2.89
CA GLY A 113 -6.20 8.32 -4.13
C GLY A 113 -5.26 7.33 -4.78
N TYR A 114 -4.24 7.87 -5.43
CA TYR A 114 -3.29 7.10 -6.21
C TYR A 114 -2.02 6.81 -5.40
N GLY A 115 -1.53 5.58 -5.52
CA GLY A 115 -0.24 5.17 -4.99
C GLY A 115 0.56 4.39 -6.03
N SER A 116 1.88 4.53 -6.02
CA SER A 116 2.75 3.78 -6.93
C SER A 116 4.14 3.60 -6.36
N ALA A 117 4.77 2.49 -6.74
CA ALA A 117 6.18 2.21 -6.54
C ALA A 117 6.87 2.08 -7.91
N TRP A 118 7.96 2.81 -8.10
CA TRP A 118 8.63 2.92 -9.41
C TRP A 118 10.14 3.10 -9.28
N VAL A 119 10.84 2.81 -10.37
CA VAL A 119 12.28 3.06 -10.54
C VAL A 119 12.53 3.81 -11.85
N GLN A 120 13.68 4.44 -11.98
CA GLN A 120 14.10 5.09 -13.23
C GLN A 120 14.92 4.11 -14.06
N LEU A 121 14.49 3.85 -15.30
CA LEU A 121 15.20 2.95 -16.21
C LEU A 121 16.63 3.43 -16.41
N GLY A 122 17.59 2.55 -16.16
CA GLY A 122 19.02 2.83 -16.30
C GLY A 122 19.71 3.30 -15.01
N GLU A 123 18.97 3.80 -14.03
CA GLU A 123 19.52 4.20 -12.73
C GLU A 123 19.84 2.97 -11.88
N LEU A 124 21.11 2.76 -11.53
CA LEU A 124 21.43 1.67 -10.62
C LEU A 124 21.02 2.04 -9.19
N PRO A 125 20.25 1.19 -8.50
CA PRO A 125 19.97 1.41 -7.09
C PRO A 125 21.28 1.25 -6.32
N THR A 126 21.93 2.33 -5.85
CA THR A 126 23.20 2.22 -5.11
C THR A 126 23.23 3.09 -3.84
N ASN A 127 24.16 2.80 -2.94
CA ASN A 127 24.50 3.66 -1.79
C ASN A 127 25.64 4.65 -2.09
N GLY A 128 25.90 4.93 -3.37
CA GLY A 128 26.84 5.96 -3.81
C GLY A 128 28.26 5.48 -4.06
N ASP A 129 28.42 4.45 -4.92
CA ASP A 129 29.55 4.28 -5.88
C ASP A 129 29.80 2.80 -6.24
N ASP A 130 29.27 1.83 -5.47
CA ASP A 130 29.49 0.41 -5.74
C ASP A 130 28.49 -0.19 -6.73
N VAL A 131 28.93 -0.33 -7.98
CA VAL A 131 28.19 -0.99 -9.07
C VAL A 131 27.83 -2.43 -8.72
N GLY A 132 28.67 -3.15 -7.95
CA GLY A 132 28.40 -4.53 -7.56
C GLY A 132 27.14 -4.64 -6.69
N THR A 133 27.08 -3.83 -5.63
CA THR A 133 25.87 -3.69 -4.79
C THR A 133 24.65 -3.29 -5.62
N GLY A 134 24.80 -2.38 -6.59
CA GLY A 134 23.68 -1.98 -7.44
C GLY A 134 23.13 -3.10 -8.32
N ILE A 135 24.00 -3.92 -8.90
CA ILE A 135 23.59 -5.11 -9.65
C ILE A 135 22.84 -6.10 -8.76
N GLU A 136 23.32 -6.33 -7.53
CA GLU A 136 22.64 -7.20 -6.56
C GLU A 136 21.24 -6.67 -6.19
N TRP A 137 21.11 -5.35 -5.98
CA TRP A 137 19.82 -4.73 -5.67
C TRP A 137 18.86 -4.76 -6.87
N LEU A 138 19.33 -4.52 -8.09
CA LEU A 138 18.51 -4.66 -9.30
C LEU A 138 18.04 -6.11 -9.50
N THR A 139 18.91 -7.09 -9.24
CA THR A 139 18.55 -8.52 -9.26
C THR A 139 17.44 -8.83 -8.26
N ASN A 140 17.54 -8.31 -7.03
CA ASN A 140 16.50 -8.49 -6.02
C ASN A 140 15.19 -7.79 -6.44
N LEU A 141 15.27 -6.63 -7.07
CA LEU A 141 14.10 -5.91 -7.56
C LEU A 141 13.35 -6.71 -8.63
N ILE A 142 14.07 -7.37 -9.55
CA ILE A 142 13.48 -8.26 -10.55
C ILE A 142 12.75 -9.42 -9.88
N GLN A 143 13.35 -10.04 -8.85
CA GLN A 143 12.68 -11.11 -8.10
C GLN A 143 11.38 -10.63 -7.45
N ILE A 144 11.41 -9.43 -6.85
CA ILE A 144 10.21 -8.82 -6.27
C ILE A 144 9.16 -8.55 -7.37
N ALA A 145 9.55 -7.97 -8.50
CA ALA A 145 8.64 -7.69 -9.61
C ALA A 145 8.01 -8.98 -10.17
N GLN A 146 8.79 -10.05 -10.32
CA GLN A 146 8.32 -11.38 -10.74
C GLN A 146 7.36 -12.00 -9.72
N SER A 147 7.61 -11.87 -8.42
CA SER A 147 6.67 -12.29 -7.38
C SER A 147 5.36 -11.52 -7.44
N ILE A 148 5.41 -10.19 -7.60
CA ILE A 148 4.21 -9.35 -7.78
C ILE A 148 3.43 -9.75 -9.03
N ASP A 149 4.13 -10.03 -10.13
CA ASP A 149 3.57 -10.51 -11.41
C ASP A 149 2.86 -11.86 -11.26
N ALA A 150 3.45 -12.77 -10.48
CA ALA A 150 2.85 -14.05 -10.10
C ALA A 150 1.67 -13.92 -9.12
N GLY A 151 1.38 -12.71 -8.62
CA GLY A 151 0.34 -12.45 -7.64
C GLY A 151 0.74 -12.82 -6.20
N GLU A 152 2.03 -13.02 -5.94
CA GLU A 152 2.56 -13.22 -4.60
C GLU A 152 2.60 -11.86 -3.87
N VAL A 153 2.17 -11.87 -2.61
CA VAL A 153 2.26 -10.73 -1.69
C VAL A 153 2.69 -11.25 -0.34
N ASP A 154 3.42 -10.43 0.40
CA ASP A 154 3.68 -10.73 1.81
C ASP A 154 2.35 -10.68 2.58
N GLU A 155 1.85 -11.85 2.96
CA GLU A 155 0.55 -12.01 3.64
C GLU A 155 0.47 -11.22 4.96
N SER A 156 1.61 -10.96 5.63
CA SER A 156 1.66 -10.09 6.80
C SER A 156 1.35 -8.64 6.43
N THR A 157 2.01 -8.13 5.39
CA THR A 157 1.80 -6.77 4.86
C THR A 157 0.37 -6.61 4.33
N LEU A 158 -0.17 -7.63 3.66
CA LEU A 158 -1.56 -7.64 3.21
C LEU A 158 -2.53 -7.57 4.40
N GLY A 159 -2.39 -8.45 5.40
CA GLY A 159 -3.28 -8.46 6.56
C GLY A 159 -3.20 -7.19 7.41
N GLU A 160 -2.02 -6.59 7.56
CA GLU A 160 -1.85 -5.28 8.17
C GLU A 160 -2.61 -4.20 7.38
N TYR A 161 -2.49 -4.23 6.05
CA TYR A 161 -3.17 -3.26 5.19
C TYR A 161 -4.70 -3.42 5.20
N GLU A 162 -5.21 -4.66 5.16
CA GLU A 162 -6.64 -4.94 5.27
C GLU A 162 -7.20 -4.43 6.62
N THR A 163 -6.46 -4.63 7.72
CA THR A 163 -6.86 -4.10 9.03
C THR A 163 -6.95 -2.58 9.02
N GLU A 164 -6.00 -1.89 8.35
CA GLU A 164 -6.06 -0.44 8.19
C GLU A 164 -7.27 -0.01 7.37
N LEU A 165 -7.61 -0.70 6.28
CA LEU A 165 -8.82 -0.40 5.50
C LEU A 165 -10.10 -0.56 6.31
N GLN A 166 -10.17 -1.55 7.20
CA GLN A 166 -11.32 -1.73 8.10
C GLN A 166 -11.44 -0.55 9.07
N VAL A 167 -10.32 -0.11 9.66
CA VAL A 167 -10.26 1.08 10.53
C VAL A 167 -10.67 2.34 9.77
N GLU A 168 -10.27 2.45 8.51
CA GLU A 168 -10.63 3.60 7.66
C GLU A 168 -12.10 3.60 7.29
N ALA A 169 -12.70 2.43 7.00
CA ALA A 169 -14.13 2.31 6.79
C ALA A 169 -14.93 2.78 8.02
N TRP A 170 -14.40 2.50 9.22
CA TRP A 170 -14.96 3.02 10.48
C TRP A 170 -14.98 4.54 10.52
N ASP A 171 -13.79 5.14 10.37
CA ASP A 171 -13.62 6.60 10.44
C ASP A 171 -14.40 7.33 9.33
N ALA A 172 -14.60 6.69 8.17
CA ALA A 172 -15.22 7.29 7.00
C ALA A 172 -16.76 7.26 7.03
N TRP A 173 -17.37 6.15 7.42
CA TRP A 173 -18.83 6.01 7.35
C TRP A 173 -19.45 5.06 8.37
N LEU A 174 -18.82 3.92 8.72
CA LEU A 174 -19.47 2.93 9.59
C LEU A 174 -19.79 3.49 10.97
N GLU A 175 -18.97 4.40 11.51
CA GLU A 175 -19.27 5.03 12.81
C GLU A 175 -20.61 5.76 12.76
N SER A 176 -20.81 6.58 11.71
CA SER A 176 -22.04 7.36 11.56
C SER A 176 -23.24 6.45 11.31
N ASP A 177 -23.06 5.40 10.52
CA ASP A 177 -24.12 4.46 10.15
C ASP A 177 -24.57 3.64 11.36
N THR A 178 -23.60 3.00 12.05
CA THR A 178 -23.80 2.26 13.31
C THR A 178 -24.57 3.11 14.33
N ARG A 179 -24.18 4.38 14.50
CA ARG A 179 -24.86 5.26 15.46
C ARG A 179 -26.28 5.60 15.05
N SER A 180 -26.53 5.84 13.76
CA SER A 180 -27.86 6.11 13.25
C SER A 180 -28.78 4.91 13.48
N GLU A 181 -28.30 3.71 13.21
CA GLU A 181 -29.07 2.48 13.40
C GLU A 181 -29.33 2.18 14.88
N LEU A 182 -28.33 2.35 15.76
CA LEU A 182 -28.53 2.21 17.20
C LEU A 182 -29.55 3.21 17.74
N ALA A 183 -29.54 4.45 17.26
CA ALA A 183 -30.50 5.48 17.63
C ALA A 183 -31.94 5.07 17.24
N ASP A 184 -32.12 4.54 16.03
CA ASP A 184 -33.40 4.00 15.56
C ASP A 184 -33.88 2.80 16.39
N TRP A 185 -32.97 1.88 16.72
CA TRP A 185 -33.25 0.71 17.56
C TRP A 185 -33.74 1.10 18.96
N PHE A 186 -33.11 2.09 19.57
CA PHE A 186 -33.47 2.54 20.91
C PHE A 186 -34.57 3.60 20.94
N GLY A 187 -34.95 4.15 19.77
CA GLY A 187 -35.91 5.24 19.67
C GLY A 187 -35.44 6.51 20.40
N CYS A 188 -34.13 6.80 20.34
CA CYS A 188 -33.50 7.95 20.98
C CYS A 188 -32.70 8.78 19.97
N ASP A 189 -32.57 10.08 20.23
CA ASP A 189 -31.75 10.96 19.40
C ASP A 189 -30.26 10.98 19.83
N ASP A 190 -29.95 10.49 21.04
CA ASP A 190 -28.60 10.53 21.63
C ASP A 190 -28.26 9.21 22.33
N LEU A 191 -27.17 8.57 21.89
CA LEU A 191 -26.66 7.33 22.47
C LEU A 191 -25.88 7.56 23.77
N ASP A 192 -25.49 8.80 24.06
CA ASP A 192 -24.81 9.17 25.31
C ASP A 192 -25.67 8.84 26.54
N ASP A 193 -27.01 8.76 26.38
CA ASP A 193 -27.96 8.34 27.41
C ASP A 193 -27.71 6.91 27.92
N PHE A 194 -27.06 6.06 27.13
CA PHE A 194 -26.70 4.69 27.50
C PHE A 194 -25.31 4.59 28.15
N GLY A 195 -24.54 5.68 28.16
CA GLY A 195 -23.24 5.77 28.84
C GLY A 195 -22.11 5.02 28.14
N TYR A 196 -22.23 4.75 26.84
CA TYR A 196 -21.18 4.14 26.02
C TYR A 196 -20.47 5.21 25.18
N SER A 197 -19.16 5.22 25.24
CA SER A 197 -18.33 6.06 24.38
C SER A 197 -18.27 5.52 22.95
N HIS A 198 -17.85 6.38 22.02
CA HIS A 198 -17.61 6.01 20.63
C HIS A 198 -16.59 4.85 20.51
N GLU A 199 -15.55 4.85 21.34
CA GLU A 199 -14.52 3.81 21.35
C GLU A 199 -15.09 2.47 21.86
N GLU A 200 -15.95 2.50 22.88
CA GLU A 200 -16.61 1.27 23.36
C GLU A 200 -17.60 0.70 22.34
N ILE A 201 -18.34 1.56 21.61
CA ILE A 201 -19.22 1.13 20.52
C ILE A 201 -18.39 0.49 19.40
N ARG A 202 -17.27 1.14 19.03
CA ARG A 202 -16.32 0.62 18.05
C ARG A 202 -15.77 -0.75 18.45
N ASP A 203 -15.29 -0.88 19.69
CA ASP A 203 -14.72 -2.12 20.20
C ASP A 203 -15.77 -3.25 20.20
N LEU A 204 -17.01 -2.97 20.58
CA LEU A 204 -18.10 -3.93 20.50
C LEU A 204 -18.37 -4.36 19.06
N TYR A 205 -18.42 -3.41 18.13
CA TYR A 205 -18.62 -3.68 16.71
C TYR A 205 -17.53 -4.60 16.15
N TYR A 206 -16.25 -4.30 16.40
CA TYR A 206 -15.13 -5.15 15.94
C TYR A 206 -15.06 -6.49 16.67
N SER A 207 -15.56 -6.59 17.90
CA SER A 207 -15.59 -7.84 18.66
C SER A 207 -16.61 -8.87 18.16
N TYR A 208 -17.53 -8.46 17.28
CA TYR A 208 -18.52 -9.36 16.71
C TYR A 208 -17.85 -10.45 15.85
N GLU A 209 -17.91 -11.70 16.32
CA GLU A 209 -17.27 -12.86 15.66
C GLU A 209 -17.83 -13.14 14.26
N GLY A 210 -19.03 -12.64 13.95
CA GLY A 210 -19.65 -12.79 12.64
C GLY A 210 -19.22 -11.74 11.61
N ASN A 211 -18.31 -10.82 11.95
CA ASN A 211 -17.80 -9.84 11.00
C ASN A 211 -17.20 -10.52 9.76
N GLU A 212 -17.62 -10.07 8.58
CA GLU A 212 -17.14 -10.58 7.29
C GLU A 212 -16.66 -9.40 6.44
N TRP A 213 -15.37 -9.09 6.57
CA TRP A 213 -14.76 -7.98 5.86
C TRP A 213 -14.35 -8.38 4.45
N THR A 214 -14.69 -7.52 3.48
CA THR A 214 -14.23 -7.63 2.10
C THR A 214 -13.57 -6.33 1.66
N CYS A 215 -12.44 -6.43 0.97
CA CYS A 215 -11.87 -5.29 0.27
C CYS A 215 -12.62 -5.11 -1.06
N ASP A 216 -13.30 -3.98 -1.22
CA ASP A 216 -14.08 -3.69 -2.43
C ASP A 216 -13.21 -3.03 -3.51
N SER A 217 -12.11 -2.40 -3.10
CA SER A 217 -11.11 -1.79 -3.97
C SER A 217 -9.74 -1.80 -3.30
N ALA A 218 -8.73 -1.26 -3.98
CA ALA A 218 -7.42 -1.02 -3.40
C ALA A 218 -7.44 -0.15 -2.14
N THR A 219 -8.45 0.69 -1.94
CA THR A 219 -8.48 1.72 -0.89
C THR A 219 -9.74 1.70 -0.04
N SER A 220 -10.55 0.63 -0.13
CA SER A 220 -11.80 0.53 0.65
C SER A 220 -12.14 -0.90 1.03
N ALA A 221 -12.75 -1.02 2.22
CA ALA A 221 -13.30 -2.26 2.73
C ALA A 221 -14.72 -2.04 3.28
N THR A 222 -15.53 -3.09 3.21
CA THR A 222 -16.89 -3.14 3.73
C THR A 222 -17.05 -4.36 4.62
N ASN A 223 -17.84 -4.24 5.68
CA ASN A 223 -18.30 -5.38 6.46
C ASN A 223 -19.62 -5.88 5.86
N GLN A 224 -19.63 -7.09 5.32
CA GLN A 224 -20.82 -7.69 4.71
C GLN A 224 -21.90 -8.03 5.74
N ASN A 225 -21.53 -8.15 7.02
CA ASN A 225 -22.44 -8.41 8.13
C ASN A 225 -22.58 -7.18 9.04
N HIS A 226 -22.69 -5.99 8.43
CA HIS A 226 -22.86 -4.72 9.15
C HIS A 226 -24.08 -4.75 10.08
N ASP A 227 -25.27 -5.04 9.53
CA ASP A 227 -26.53 -5.06 10.28
C ASP A 227 -26.47 -6.00 11.50
N ASP A 228 -25.90 -7.20 11.32
CA ASP A 228 -25.74 -8.19 12.40
C ASP A 228 -24.74 -7.72 13.46
N ALA A 229 -23.67 -7.02 13.05
CA ALA A 229 -22.72 -6.41 13.97
C ALA A 229 -23.36 -5.27 14.77
N VAL A 230 -24.22 -4.45 14.14
CA VAL A 230 -25.00 -3.41 14.83
C VAL A 230 -25.99 -4.03 15.82
N GLU A 231 -26.71 -5.08 15.42
CA GLU A 231 -27.59 -5.85 16.31
C GLU A 231 -26.82 -6.38 17.52
N HIS A 232 -25.62 -6.94 17.31
CA HIS A 232 -24.75 -7.40 18.39
C HIS A 232 -24.38 -6.29 19.38
N VAL A 233 -24.02 -5.10 18.88
CA VAL A 233 -23.76 -3.93 19.73
C VAL A 233 -25.01 -3.55 20.52
N ALA A 234 -26.17 -3.48 19.85
CA ALA A 234 -27.43 -3.10 20.47
C ALA A 234 -27.84 -4.07 21.60
N GLU A 235 -27.79 -5.38 21.33
CA GLU A 235 -28.07 -6.44 22.30
C GLU A 235 -27.12 -6.37 23.49
N THR A 236 -25.84 -6.08 23.26
CA THR A 236 -24.83 -5.99 24.32
C THR A 236 -25.09 -4.79 25.24
N ILE A 237 -25.41 -3.62 24.66
CA ILE A 237 -25.79 -2.41 25.41
C ILE A 237 -27.07 -2.68 26.23
N LEU A 238 -28.12 -3.24 25.62
CA LEU A 238 -29.37 -3.57 26.31
C LEU A 238 -29.16 -4.58 27.44
N ALA A 239 -28.38 -5.63 27.21
CA ALA A 239 -28.09 -6.63 28.22
C ALA A 239 -27.32 -6.03 29.41
N ALA A 240 -26.45 -5.06 29.18
CA ALA A 240 -25.77 -4.33 30.24
C ALA A 240 -26.74 -3.41 31.02
N TRP A 241 -27.63 -2.71 30.31
CA TRP A 241 -28.57 -1.76 30.90
C TRP A 241 -29.73 -2.44 31.66
N CYS A 242 -30.19 -3.60 31.19
CA CYS A 242 -31.23 -4.40 31.84
C CYS A 242 -30.72 -5.22 33.05
N LYS A 243 -29.42 -5.21 33.37
CA LYS A 243 -28.94 -5.84 34.60
C LYS A 243 -29.54 -5.12 35.81
N PRO A 244 -30.25 -5.82 36.72
CA PRO A 244 -30.85 -5.18 37.87
C PRO A 244 -29.77 -4.48 38.71
N TYR A 245 -30.04 -3.25 39.12
CA TYR A 245 -29.17 -2.51 40.04
C TYR A 245 -28.94 -3.33 41.31
N VAL A 246 -27.72 -3.83 41.49
CA VAL A 246 -27.27 -4.41 42.76
C VAL A 246 -26.64 -3.29 43.55
N ASP A 247 -27.31 -2.83 44.60
CA ASP A 247 -26.74 -1.86 45.54
C ASP A 247 -25.43 -2.45 46.09
N PRO A 248 -24.28 -1.77 45.94
CA PRO A 248 -23.01 -2.26 46.48
C PRO A 248 -23.01 -2.42 48.01
N ASN A 249 -24.03 -1.91 48.71
CA ASN A 249 -24.23 -2.13 50.14
C ASN A 249 -25.12 -3.35 50.47
N GLN A 250 -25.67 -4.07 49.48
CA GLN A 250 -26.48 -5.27 49.73
C GLN A 250 -25.65 -6.53 50.01
N THR A 251 -24.35 -6.56 49.70
CA THR A 251 -23.44 -7.67 50.04
C THR A 251 -22.95 -7.65 51.50
N THR A 252 -23.29 -6.63 52.29
CA THR A 252 -22.82 -6.46 53.68
C THR A 252 -23.87 -6.74 54.75
N LEU A 253 -25.02 -7.35 54.42
CA LEU A 253 -26.00 -7.76 55.43
C LEU A 253 -25.95 -9.26 55.71
N SER A 254 -25.59 -9.56 56.97
CA SER A 254 -25.81 -10.78 57.76
C SER A 254 -24.77 -11.92 57.73
N ILE A 255 -23.71 -11.75 58.53
CA ILE A 255 -23.40 -12.73 59.58
C ILE A 255 -23.24 -11.97 60.90
N ALA A 256 -24.36 -11.82 61.63
CA ALA A 256 -24.33 -11.57 63.07
C ALA A 256 -24.67 -12.91 63.74
N VAL A 257 -23.69 -13.47 64.46
CA VAL A 257 -23.86 -14.59 65.40
C VAL A 257 -24.19 -14.02 66.78
#